data_AF-A0A1Y1MSX2-F1
#
_entry.id   AF-A0A1Y1MSX2-F1
#
_cell.length_a   1.000
_cell.length_b   1.000
_cell.length_c   1.000
_cell.angle_alpha   90.00
_cell.angle_beta   90.00
_cell.angle_gamma   90.00
#
_symmetry.space_group_name_H-M   'P 1'
#
loop_
_entity.id
_entity.type
_entity.pdbx_description
1 polymer ?
#
loop_
_entity_poly.entity_id
_entity_poly.type
_entity_poly.pdbx_seq_one_letter_code
_entity_poly.pdbx_strand_id
1 'polypeptide(L)'
;RGSMVVVVDVQGFKSSKNGFIPKELAVYNGNQLAHYVFKPPFPWSNLDVEFQRQANWLMHNHHCIKWEEGHTPPHMFSTILHRLISTNEDVYVKGKEKADFIRKILTQKVIEVEEEPA
;
A
#
# COMPACT_ATOMS: atom_id res chain seq x y z
N ARG A 1 6.30 2.40 28.97
CA ARG A 1 5.01 2.50 28.24
C ARG A 1 5.15 1.60 27.03
N GLY A 2 4.34 0.54 26.90
CA GLY A 2 4.43 -0.32 25.72
C GLY A 2 4.12 0.49 24.47
N SER A 3 5.00 0.45 23.48
CA SER A 3 4.69 1.00 22.15
C SER A 3 3.47 0.25 21.62
N MET A 4 2.45 0.99 21.15
CA MET A 4 1.37 0.38 20.38
C MET A 4 1.95 0.09 18.99
N VAL A 5 1.94 -1.18 18.61
CA VAL A 5 2.52 -1.68 17.36
C VAL A 5 1.42 -1.77 16.32
N VAL A 6 1.65 -1.18 15.16
CA VAL A 6 0.75 -1.30 14.02
C VAL A 6 1.48 -1.98 12.86
N VAL A 7 0.82 -2.96 12.26
CA VAL A 7 1.29 -3.65 11.06
C VAL A 7 0.52 -3.11 9.87
N VAL A 8 1.25 -2.74 8.82
CA VAL A 8 0.70 -2.22 7.58
C VAL A 8 1.19 -3.10 6.43
N ASP A 9 0.27 -3.54 5.58
CA ASP A 9 0.58 -4.08 4.26
C ASP A 9 -0.10 -3.25 3.17
N VAL A 10 0.60 -3.13 2.05
CA VAL A 10 0.12 -2.41 0.88
C VAL A 10 0.37 -3.26 -0.36
N GLN A 11 -0.67 -3.47 -1.16
CA GLN A 11 -0.51 -4.04 -2.50
C GLN A 11 -0.68 -2.92 -3.51
N GLY A 12 0.00 -3.03 -4.65
CA GLY A 12 0.03 -1.97 -5.62
C GLY A 12 0.72 -2.34 -6.91
N PHE A 13 0.68 -1.40 -7.84
CA PHE A 13 1.34 -1.49 -9.14
C PHE A 13 2.49 -0.51 -9.23
N LYS A 14 3.40 -0.68 -10.19
CA LYS A 14 4.44 0.32 -10.47
C LYS A 14 4.03 1.24 -11.62
N SER A 15 4.63 2.43 -11.66
CA SER A 15 4.50 3.35 -12.79
C SER A 15 5.72 4.26 -12.89
N SER A 16 5.97 4.79 -14.10
CA SER A 16 7.07 5.73 -14.35
C SER A 16 6.94 7.03 -13.56
N LYS A 17 5.71 7.54 -13.42
CA LYS A 17 5.44 8.87 -12.82
C LYS A 17 5.29 8.86 -11.31
N ASN A 18 4.86 7.75 -10.71
CA ASN A 18 4.59 7.67 -9.26
C ASN A 18 5.37 6.59 -8.52
N GLY A 19 6.18 5.77 -9.20
CA GLY A 19 6.99 4.69 -8.62
C GLY A 19 6.16 3.51 -8.11
N PHE A 20 5.18 3.80 -7.26
CA PHE A 20 4.23 2.87 -6.64
C PHE A 20 2.83 3.48 -6.65
N ILE A 21 1.84 2.70 -7.12
CA ILE A 21 0.42 3.04 -7.14
C ILE A 21 -0.26 2.11 -6.13
N PRO A 22 -0.66 2.61 -4.95
CA PRO A 22 -1.33 1.77 -3.97
C PRO A 22 -2.69 1.32 -4.51
N LYS A 23 -2.96 0.03 -4.37
CA LYS A 23 -4.20 -0.62 -4.79
C LYS A 23 -5.01 -1.15 -3.62
N GLU A 24 -4.32 -1.64 -2.60
CA GLU A 24 -4.92 -2.19 -1.38
C GLU A 24 -4.13 -1.70 -0.18
N LEU A 25 -4.82 -1.41 0.92
CA LEU A 25 -4.24 -1.10 2.22
C LEU A 25 -4.88 -2.00 3.27
N ALA A 26 -4.04 -2.69 4.03
CA ALA A 26 -4.41 -3.41 5.24
C ALA A 26 -3.65 -2.83 6.42
N VAL A 27 -4.36 -2.47 7.50
CA VAL A 27 -3.77 -1.95 8.75
C VAL A 27 -4.32 -2.74 9.92
N TYR A 28 -3.41 -3.32 10.72
CA TYR A 28 -3.76 -4.09 11.91
C TYR A 28 -3.05 -3.53 13.15
N ASN A 29 -3.81 -3.19 14.19
CA ASN A 29 -3.29 -2.60 15.42
C ASN A 29 -3.22 -3.59 16.60
N GLY A 30 -3.28 -4.89 16.33
CA GLY A 30 -3.33 -5.93 17.37
C GLY A 30 -4.75 -6.30 17.82
N ASN A 31 -5.79 -5.58 17.39
CA ASN A 31 -7.18 -5.88 17.72
C ASN A 31 -8.14 -5.73 16.53
N GLN A 32 -7.97 -4.69 15.72
CA GLN A 32 -8.84 -4.38 14.59
C GLN A 32 -8.06 -4.37 13.27
N LEU A 33 -8.68 -4.94 12.23
CA LEU A 33 -8.21 -4.88 10.85
C LEU A 33 -9.02 -3.83 10.09
N ALA A 34 -8.33 -2.83 9.55
CA ALA A 34 -8.90 -1.91 8.58
C ALA A 34 -8.40 -2.29 7.18
N HIS A 35 -9.30 -2.34 6.20
CA HIS A 35 -9.01 -2.82 4.85
C HIS A 35 -9.67 -1.92 3.80
N TYR A 36 -8.89 -1.53 2.79
CA TYR A 36 -9.33 -0.62 1.73
C TYR A 36 -8.79 -1.05 0.37
N VAL A 37 -9.65 -1.04 -0.64
CA VAL A 37 -9.27 -1.19 -2.05
C VAL A 37 -9.52 0.13 -2.78
N PHE A 38 -8.49 0.63 -3.44
CA PHE A 38 -8.47 1.93 -4.10
C PHE A 38 -8.77 1.82 -5.60
N LYS A 39 -9.55 2.78 -6.10
CA LYS A 39 -9.75 2.99 -7.54
C LYS A 39 -8.44 3.39 -8.21
N PRO A 40 -8.25 3.08 -9.49
CA PRO A 40 -7.06 3.53 -10.20
C PRO A 40 -7.04 5.07 -10.30
N PRO A 41 -5.86 5.70 -10.24
CA PRO A 41 -5.72 7.15 -10.37
C PRO A 41 -5.94 7.66 -11.81
N PHE A 42 -5.90 6.76 -12.80
CA PHE A 42 -6.10 7.07 -14.21
C PHE A 42 -6.51 5.80 -14.98
N PRO A 43 -7.05 5.94 -16.21
CA PRO A 43 -7.43 4.78 -17.04
C PRO A 43 -6.25 3.87 -17.37
N TRP A 44 -6.48 2.55 -17.46
CA TRP A 44 -5.44 1.56 -17.79
C TRP A 44 -4.59 1.91 -19.01
N SER A 45 -5.21 2.47 -20.06
CA SER A 45 -4.54 2.89 -21.29
C SER A 45 -3.42 3.91 -21.09
N ASN A 46 -3.42 4.62 -19.96
CA ASN A 46 -2.44 5.65 -19.64
C ASN A 46 -1.25 5.11 -18.84
N LEU A 47 -1.28 3.83 -18.43
CA LEU A 47 -0.13 3.16 -17.83
C LEU A 47 0.86 2.77 -18.94
N ASP A 48 2.15 2.99 -18.74
CA ASP A 48 3.14 2.64 -19.77
C ASP A 48 3.15 1.13 -20.04
N VAL A 49 3.40 0.75 -21.29
CA VAL A 49 3.32 -0.65 -21.75
C VAL A 49 4.19 -1.60 -20.93
N GLU A 50 5.37 -1.15 -20.49
CA GLU A 50 6.25 -1.92 -19.61
C GLU A 50 5.55 -2.26 -18.28
N PHE A 51 4.93 -1.26 -17.63
CA PHE A 51 4.22 -1.45 -16.38
C PHE A 51 2.89 -2.17 -16.55
N GLN A 52 2.25 -2.08 -17.71
CA GLN A 52 1.07 -2.90 -18.02
C GLN A 52 1.38 -4.40 -17.98
N ARG A 53 2.56 -4.83 -18.47
CA ARG A 53 2.97 -6.24 -18.42
C ARG A 53 3.16 -6.70 -16.97
N GLN A 54 3.85 -5.90 -16.16
CA GLN A 54 4.05 -6.19 -14.75
C GLN A 54 2.71 -6.23 -13.99
N ALA A 55 1.86 -5.23 -14.19
CA ALA A 55 0.54 -5.16 -13.57
C ALA A 55 -0.33 -6.35 -13.99
N ASN A 56 -0.32 -6.74 -15.27
CA ASN A 56 -1.00 -7.97 -15.71
C ASN A 56 -0.51 -9.20 -14.95
N TRP A 57 0.80 -9.38 -14.77
CA TRP A 57 1.30 -10.50 -13.99
C TRP A 57 0.80 -10.47 -12.54
N LEU A 58 0.85 -9.31 -11.90
CA LEU A 58 0.39 -9.11 -10.51
C LEU A 58 -1.13 -9.39 -10.36
N MET A 59 -1.93 -8.94 -11.32
CA MET A 59 -3.38 -9.15 -11.36
C MET A 59 -3.78 -10.62 -11.54
N HIS A 60 -2.92 -11.46 -12.12
CA HIS A 60 -3.25 -12.87 -12.38
C HIS A 60 -2.56 -13.84 -11.42
N ASN A 61 -1.40 -13.47 -10.85
CA ASN A 61 -0.52 -14.42 -10.17
C ASN A 61 -0.12 -14.00 -8.75
N HIS A 62 -0.38 -12.76 -8.32
CA HIS A 62 0.06 -12.29 -7.01
C HIS A 62 -1.09 -11.87 -6.10
N HIS A 63 -1.62 -10.66 -6.28
CA HIS A 63 -2.66 -10.13 -5.40
C HIS A 63 -4.08 -10.27 -5.98
N CYS A 64 -4.22 -10.62 -7.26
CA CYS A 64 -5.51 -10.91 -7.91
C CYS A 64 -6.51 -9.73 -7.95
N ILE A 65 -6.04 -8.50 -7.80
CA ILE A 65 -6.88 -7.28 -7.80
C ILE A 65 -6.79 -6.62 -9.16
N LYS A 66 -7.92 -6.45 -9.85
CA LYS A 66 -7.92 -5.84 -11.19
C LYS A 66 -7.66 -4.34 -11.12
N TRP A 67 -7.08 -3.79 -12.19
CA TRP A 67 -6.77 -2.36 -12.28
C TRP A 67 -7.98 -1.46 -11.97
N GLU A 68 -9.15 -1.79 -12.52
CA GLU A 68 -10.38 -0.99 -12.38
C GLU A 68 -11.17 -1.25 -11.08
N GLU A 69 -10.75 -2.21 -10.25
CA GLU A 69 -11.47 -2.55 -9.01
C GLU A 69 -11.32 -1.49 -7.91
N GLY A 70 -12.08 -1.63 -6.82
CA GLY A 70 -12.02 -0.75 -5.67
C GLY A 70 -13.08 0.34 -5.64
N HIS A 71 -13.31 0.84 -4.43
CA HIS A 71 -14.36 1.83 -4.16
C HIS A 71 -13.79 3.12 -3.57
N THR A 72 -12.56 3.08 -3.07
CA THR A 72 -11.93 4.21 -2.38
C THR A 72 -11.21 5.11 -3.39
N PRO A 73 -11.45 6.43 -3.40
CA PRO A 73 -10.69 7.33 -4.26
C PRO A 73 -9.20 7.33 -3.91
N PRO A 74 -8.29 7.32 -4.90
CA PRO A 74 -6.85 7.18 -4.66
C PRO A 74 -6.26 8.32 -3.83
N HIS A 75 -6.78 9.55 -3.98
CA HIS A 75 -6.33 10.72 -3.20
C HIS A 75 -6.61 10.56 -1.69
N MET A 76 -7.51 9.66 -1.28
CA MET A 76 -7.82 9.42 0.13
C MET A 76 -6.78 8.57 0.85
N PHE A 77 -5.82 7.97 0.14
CA PHE A 77 -4.86 7.02 0.73
C PHE A 77 -4.14 7.63 1.94
N SER A 78 -3.51 8.80 1.78
CA SER A 78 -2.78 9.47 2.87
C SER A 78 -3.72 9.87 4.02
N THR A 79 -4.90 10.41 3.73
CA THR A 79 -5.90 10.77 4.75
C THR A 79 -6.34 9.57 5.57
N ILE A 80 -6.61 8.43 4.92
CA ILE A 80 -6.99 7.18 5.59
C ILE A 80 -5.83 6.68 6.46
N LEU A 81 -4.60 6.67 5.92
CA LEU A 81 -3.44 6.20 6.65
C LEU A 81 -3.18 7.04 7.93
N HIS A 82 -3.25 8.37 7.85
CA HIS A 82 -3.13 9.24 9.02
C HIS A 82 -4.26 9.09 10.03
N ARG A 83 -5.46 8.71 9.58
CA ARG A 83 -6.59 8.45 10.48
C ARG A 83 -6.44 7.14 11.23
N LEU A 84 -5.86 6.12 10.60
CA LEU A 84 -5.71 4.78 11.16
C LEU A 84 -4.52 4.66 12.10
N ILE A 85 -3.50 5.50 11.93
CA ILE A 85 -2.21 5.38 12.63
C ILE A 85 -1.98 6.61 13.49
N SER A 86 -1.90 6.40 14.80
CA SER A 86 -1.60 7.43 15.79
C SER A 86 -0.14 7.89 15.69
N THR A 87 0.16 9.11 16.13
CA THR A 87 1.52 9.68 16.06
C THR A 87 2.53 8.99 16.99
N ASN A 88 2.06 8.19 17.95
CA ASN A 88 2.88 7.53 18.96
C ASN A 88 3.10 6.03 18.70
N GLU A 89 2.72 5.54 17.51
CA GLU A 89 2.81 4.13 17.13
C GLU A 89 4.06 3.85 16.30
N ASP A 90 4.69 2.70 16.55
CA ASP A 90 5.71 2.15 15.66
C ASP A 90 5.00 1.38 14.54
N VAL A 91 5.34 1.70 13.29
CA VAL A 91 4.67 1.15 12.10
C VAL A 91 5.55 0.10 11.45
N TYR A 92 5.11 -1.14 11.42
CA TYR A 92 5.81 -2.25 10.81
C TYR A 92 5.25 -2.50 9.42
N VAL A 93 6.13 -2.53 8.42
CA VAL A 93 5.76 -2.74 7.02
C VAL A 93 6.62 -3.84 6.45
N LYS A 94 6.01 -4.86 5.85
CA LYS A 94 6.76 -5.93 5.20
C LYS A 94 7.27 -5.47 3.83
N GLY A 95 8.55 -5.67 3.56
CA GLY A 95 9.18 -5.37 2.28
C GLY A 95 9.62 -3.90 2.11
N LYS A 96 10.83 -3.73 1.56
CA LYS A 96 11.51 -2.44 1.39
C LYS A 96 10.70 -1.38 0.63
N GLU A 97 10.20 -1.74 -0.55
CA GLU A 97 9.50 -0.80 -1.42
C GLU A 97 8.24 -0.23 -0.76
N LYS A 98 7.49 -1.09 -0.05
CA LYS A 98 6.29 -0.71 0.68
C LYS A 98 6.64 0.17 1.88
N ALA A 99 7.66 -0.21 2.64
CA ALA A 99 8.13 0.59 3.77
C ALA A 99 8.58 1.99 3.33
N ASP A 100 9.34 2.08 2.24
CA ASP A 100 9.79 3.35 1.66
C ASP A 100 8.63 4.20 1.12
N PHE A 101 7.59 3.57 0.57
CA PHE A 101 6.37 4.26 0.18
C PHE A 101 5.64 4.85 1.39
N ILE A 102 5.46 4.08 2.47
CA ILE A 102 4.81 4.53 3.70
C ILE A 102 5.61 5.64 4.40
N ARG A 103 6.96 5.58 4.41
CA ARG A 103 7.86 6.62 4.96
C ARG A 103 7.68 7.99 4.31
N LYS A 104 7.24 8.04 3.06
CA LYS A 104 6.97 9.32 2.37
C LYS A 104 5.68 9.99 2.84
N ILE A 105 4.81 9.25 3.53
CA ILE A 105 3.48 9.69 3.94
C ILE A 105 3.44 9.93 5.44
N LEU A 106 3.99 9.01 6.23
CA LEU A 106 3.97 9.07 7.69
C LEU A 106 5.20 9.77 8.25
N THR A 107 5.00 10.45 9.38
CA THR A 107 6.08 11.02 10.19
C THR A 107 6.53 10.06 11.31
N GLN A 108 5.72 9.04 11.58
CA GLN A 108 6.00 7.97 12.53
C GLN A 108 7.21 7.14 12.12
N LYS A 109 7.79 6.44 13.09
CA LYS A 109 8.86 5.48 12.83
C LYS A 109 8.31 4.29 12.03
N VAL A 110 8.78 4.15 10.79
CA VAL A 110 8.45 3.01 9.92
C VAL A 110 9.59 1.99 9.94
N ILE A 111 9.31 0.82 10.50
CA ILE A 111 10.21 -0.32 10.63
C ILE A 111 9.92 -1.28 9.47
N GLU A 112 10.92 -1.49 8.63
CA GLU A 112 10.86 -2.49 7.57
C GLU A 112 11.03 -3.88 8.19
N VAL A 113 10.13 -4.80 7.84
CA VAL A 113 10.25 -6.24 8.12
C VAL A 113 10.65 -6.91 6.82
N GLU A 114 11.72 -7.71 6.85
CA GLU A 114 12.21 -8.38 5.65
C GLU A 114 11.13 -9.28 5.03
N GLU A 115 11.05 -9.23 3.70
CA GLU A 115 10.19 -10.10 2.93
C GLU A 115 11.02 -11.26 2.41
N GLU A 116 10.85 -12.43 3.02
CA GLU A 116 11.41 -13.66 2.45
C GLU A 116 10.65 -13.99 1.16
N PRO A 117 11.37 -14.35 0.08
CA PRO A 117 10.74 -14.82 -1.15
C PRO A 117 9.89 -16.06 -0.85
N ALA A 118 8.64 -16.02 -1.31
CA ALA A 118 7.68 -17.12 -1.19
C ALA A 118 8.09 -18.35 -2.01
#